data_AF-A0A1Q7UP51-F1
#
_entry.id   AF-A0A1Q7UP51-F1
#
_cell.length_a   1.000
_cell.length_b   1.000
_cell.length_c   1.000
_cell.angle_alpha   90.00
_cell.angle_beta   90.00
_cell.angle_gamma   90.00
#
_symmetry.space_group_name_H-M   'P 1'
#
loop_
_entity.id
_entity.type
_entity.pdbx_description
1 polymer ?
#
loop_
_entity_poly.entity_id
_entity_poly.type
_entity_poly.pdbx_seq_one_letter_code
_entity_poly.pdbx_strand_id
1 'polypeptide(L)'
;MPITDDQIFSIRDIIDSQLETREKRRIGRVSDIEAIWQEDGTLVLSSLVIGPQALAGRIASPIRSIVRFVLRDRFDHRIPLDDVEDFGPTLRLRGSAADYPVGQSDAWIANHILRWIPGSGH
;
A
#
# COMPACT_ATOMS: atom_id res chain seq x y z
N MET A 1 -22.96 0.12 6.61
CA MET A 1 -23.57 -1.12 7.14
C MET A 1 -22.74 -1.57 8.34
N PRO A 2 -23.32 -2.23 9.35
CA PRO A 2 -22.49 -2.89 10.36
C PRO A 2 -21.75 -4.05 9.66
N ILE A 3 -20.50 -4.29 10.07
CA ILE A 3 -19.74 -5.47 9.64
C ILE A 3 -20.40 -6.67 10.33
N THR A 4 -21.33 -7.34 9.66
CA THR A 4 -22.16 -8.42 10.24
C THR A 4 -22.06 -9.75 9.47
N ASP A 5 -20.96 -9.99 8.77
CA ASP A 5 -20.56 -11.33 8.36
C ASP A 5 -19.08 -11.47 8.71
N ASP A 6 -18.68 -12.61 9.29
CA ASP A 6 -17.27 -12.98 9.44
C ASP A 6 -16.69 -13.20 8.04
N GLN A 7 -16.36 -12.10 7.37
CA GLN A 7 -15.72 -12.12 6.07
C GLN A 7 -14.27 -12.54 6.27
N ILE A 8 -13.97 -13.78 5.89
CA ILE A 8 -12.61 -14.30 5.88
C ILE A 8 -11.94 -13.85 4.59
N PHE A 9 -10.97 -12.95 4.72
CA PHE A 9 -10.09 -12.57 3.63
C PHE A 9 -8.74 -13.27 3.75
N SER A 10 -8.22 -13.76 2.63
CA SER A 10 -6.80 -14.09 2.52
C SER A 10 -5.99 -12.82 2.35
N ILE A 11 -4.72 -12.86 2.72
CA ILE A 11 -3.75 -11.80 2.38
C ILE A 11 -3.77 -11.53 0.86
N ARG A 12 -3.98 -12.56 0.04
CA ARG A 12 -4.08 -12.43 -1.41
C ARG A 12 -5.26 -11.57 -1.87
N ASP A 13 -6.32 -11.48 -1.08
CA ASP A 13 -7.50 -10.68 -1.41
C ASP A 13 -7.31 -9.19 -1.07
N ILE A 14 -6.25 -8.88 -0.31
CA ILE A 14 -5.89 -7.53 0.14
C ILE A 14 -4.72 -6.98 -0.68
N ILE A 15 -3.69 -7.79 -0.91
CA ILE A 15 -2.51 -7.38 -1.70
C ILE A 15 -2.90 -7.14 -3.16
N ASP A 16 -2.29 -6.13 -3.77
CA ASP A 16 -2.58 -5.64 -5.13
C ASP A 16 -3.97 -5.07 -5.34
N SER A 17 -4.84 -5.10 -4.33
CA SER A 17 -6.18 -4.52 -4.41
C SER A 17 -6.11 -3.00 -4.57
N GLN A 18 -7.03 -2.48 -5.38
CA GLN A 18 -7.10 -1.06 -5.70
C GLN A 18 -7.64 -0.28 -4.50
N LEU A 19 -7.02 0.84 -4.16
CA LEU A 19 -7.54 1.78 -3.16
C LEU A 19 -8.36 2.86 -3.84
N GLU A 20 -9.55 3.10 -3.32
CA GLU A 20 -10.49 4.11 -3.81
C GLU A 20 -10.99 4.98 -2.64
N THR A 21 -10.94 6.30 -2.80
CA THR A 21 -11.40 7.25 -1.78
C THR A 21 -12.92 7.37 -1.76
N ARG A 22 -13.44 8.08 -0.75
CA ARG A 22 -14.87 8.41 -0.67
C ARG A 22 -15.40 9.10 -1.94
N GLU A 23 -14.58 9.93 -2.60
CA GLU A 23 -14.93 10.60 -3.87
C GLU A 23 -14.74 9.71 -5.10
N LYS A 24 -14.58 8.39 -4.93
CA LYS A 24 -14.32 7.41 -5.99
C LYS A 24 -13.04 7.65 -6.76
N ARG A 25 -12.05 8.30 -6.15
CA ARG A 25 -10.74 8.49 -6.76
C ARG A 25 -9.84 7.31 -6.45
N ARG A 26 -9.24 6.73 -7.48
CA ARG A 26 -8.21 5.69 -7.34
C ARG A 26 -6.88 6.33 -6.97
N ILE A 27 -6.29 5.88 -5.88
CA ILE A 27 -5.13 6.57 -5.29
C ILE A 27 -3.89 5.69 -5.09
N GLY A 28 -4.00 4.38 -5.32
CA GLY A 28 -2.88 3.47 -5.24
C GLY A 28 -3.33 2.02 -5.13
N ARG A 29 -2.37 1.12 -4.92
CA ARG A 29 -2.62 -0.29 -4.67
C ARG A 29 -1.91 -0.73 -3.40
N VAL A 30 -2.52 -1.66 -2.68
CA VAL A 30 -1.92 -2.23 -1.48
C VAL A 30 -0.70 -3.05 -1.88
N SER A 31 0.46 -2.71 -1.32
CA SER A 31 1.75 -3.34 -1.62
C SER A 31 2.14 -4.35 -0.54
N ASP A 32 1.79 -4.06 0.72
CA ASP A 32 1.98 -4.98 1.85
C ASP A 32 0.95 -4.70 2.97
N ILE A 33 1.03 -5.46 4.06
CA ILE A 33 0.25 -5.28 5.28
C ILE A 33 1.15 -5.24 6.51
N GLU A 34 0.73 -4.50 7.53
CA GLU A 34 1.42 -4.44 8.82
C GLU A 34 0.53 -5.00 9.92
N ALA A 35 1.06 -5.95 10.69
CA ALA A 35 0.36 -6.58 11.79
C ALA A 35 1.12 -6.41 13.10
N ILE A 36 0.39 -6.25 14.19
CA ILE A 36 0.93 -6.07 15.54
C ILE A 36 0.49 -7.22 16.44
N TRP A 37 1.39 -7.66 17.30
CA TRP A 37 1.05 -8.61 18.37
C TRP A 37 0.37 -7.84 19.49
N GLN A 38 -0.83 -8.30 19.86
CA GLN A 38 -1.55 -7.87 21.05
C GLN A 38 -0.95 -8.54 22.29
N GLU A 39 -1.26 -8.00 23.48
CA GLU A 39 -0.78 -8.53 24.76
C GLU A 39 -1.24 -9.97 25.03
N ASP A 40 -2.39 -10.36 24.46
CA ASP A 40 -2.95 -11.71 24.57
C ASP A 40 -2.30 -12.73 23.61
N GLY A 41 -1.32 -12.30 22.81
CA GLY A 41 -0.64 -13.13 21.82
C GLY A 41 -1.38 -13.23 20.47
N THR A 42 -2.45 -12.47 20.25
CA THR A 42 -3.14 -12.40 18.96
C THR A 42 -2.40 -11.47 18.00
N LEU A 43 -2.18 -11.91 16.75
CA LEU A 43 -1.65 -11.05 15.70
C LEU A 43 -2.80 -10.37 14.96
N VAL A 44 -2.87 -9.04 15.04
CA VAL A 44 -3.93 -8.26 14.40
C VAL A 44 -3.38 -7.38 13.28
N LEU A 45 -4.11 -7.32 12.16
CA LEU A 45 -3.82 -6.39 11.09
C LEU A 45 -4.04 -4.96 11.58
N SER A 46 -3.03 -4.10 11.41
CA SER A 46 -3.05 -2.72 11.90
C SER A 46 -3.13 -1.70 10.77
N SER A 47 -2.40 -1.92 9.67
CA SER A 47 -2.30 -0.97 8.57
C SER A 47 -2.10 -1.67 7.22
N LEU A 48 -2.56 -1.00 6.16
CA LEU A 48 -2.20 -1.29 4.78
C LEU A 48 -0.95 -0.49 4.41
N VAL A 49 -0.01 -1.13 3.71
CA VAL A 49 1.24 -0.50 3.26
C VAL A 49 1.17 -0.26 1.76
N ILE A 50 1.50 0.95 1.33
CA ILE A 50 1.39 1.40 -0.06
C ILE A 50 2.72 1.97 -0.51
N GLY A 51 3.08 1.62 -1.73
CA GLY A 51 4.17 2.23 -2.45
C GLY A 51 5.32 1.26 -2.70
N PRO A 52 6.24 1.64 -3.62
CA PRO A 52 7.34 0.81 -4.06
C PRO A 52 8.28 0.37 -2.93
N GLN A 53 8.30 1.12 -1.84
CA GLN A 53 9.20 0.83 -0.75
C GLN A 53 8.74 -0.37 0.10
N ALA A 54 7.44 -0.66 0.12
CA ALA A 54 6.91 -1.86 0.76
C ALA A 54 7.56 -3.14 0.17
N LEU A 55 7.87 -3.12 -1.14
CA LEU A 55 8.56 -4.23 -1.81
C LEU A 55 10.03 -4.37 -1.40
N ALA A 56 10.68 -3.34 -0.84
CA ALA A 56 12.08 -3.38 -0.44
C ALA A 56 12.36 -4.39 0.69
N GLY A 57 11.35 -4.76 1.49
CA GLY A 57 11.43 -5.85 2.46
C GLY A 57 11.53 -7.24 1.82
N ARG A 58 11.07 -7.37 0.57
CA ARG A 58 10.95 -8.63 -0.18
C ARG A 58 12.04 -8.81 -1.24
N ILE A 59 12.86 -7.79 -1.49
CA ILE A 59 13.97 -7.85 -2.45
C ILE A 59 15.15 -8.61 -1.82
N ALA A 60 15.76 -9.50 -2.60
CA ALA A 60 16.93 -10.26 -2.19
C ALA A 60 18.03 -9.35 -1.62
N SER A 61 18.70 -9.84 -0.57
CA SER A 61 19.68 -9.10 0.23
C SER A 61 20.67 -8.21 -0.54
N PRO A 62 21.28 -8.61 -1.68
CA PRO A 62 22.31 -7.79 -2.33
C PRO A 62 21.80 -6.46 -2.91
N ILE A 63 20.52 -6.37 -3.28
CA ILE A 63 19.95 -5.17 -3.92
C ILE A 63 19.12 -4.32 -2.94
N ARG A 64 18.81 -4.88 -1.76
CA ARG A 64 17.97 -4.24 -0.74
C ARG A 64 18.51 -2.88 -0.28
N SER A 65 19.82 -2.74 -0.12
CA SER A 65 20.45 -1.48 0.30
C SER A 65 20.42 -0.42 -0.80
N ILE A 66 20.56 -0.83 -2.06
CA ILE A 66 20.47 0.07 -3.22
C ILE A 66 19.04 0.60 -3.34
N VAL A 67 18.04 -0.28 -3.23
CA VAL A 67 16.63 0.10 -3.32
C VAL A 67 16.25 1.05 -2.17
N ARG A 68 16.64 0.75 -0.94
CA ARG A 68 16.43 1.67 0.20
C ARG A 68 17.14 3.01 0.00
N PHE A 69 18.37 3.02 -0.52
CA PHE A 69 19.10 4.25 -0.81
C PHE A 69 18.44 5.09 -1.91
N VAL A 70 17.90 4.46 -2.95
CA VAL A 70 17.22 5.15 -4.06
C VAL A 70 15.86 5.70 -3.62
N LEU A 71 15.09 4.93 -2.85
CA LEU A 71 13.74 5.33 -2.40
C LEU A 71 13.75 6.23 -1.16
N ARG A 72 14.82 6.22 -0.35
CA ARG A 72 15.08 7.08 0.82
C ARG A 72 13.91 7.18 1.82
N ASP A 73 13.17 6.09 2.04
CA ASP A 73 12.02 6.07 2.97
C ASP A 73 10.88 7.02 2.55
N ARG A 74 10.89 7.52 1.31
CA ARG A 74 9.92 8.52 0.83
C ARG A 74 8.56 7.95 0.46
N PHE A 75 8.49 6.63 0.27
CA PHE A 75 7.31 5.96 -0.29
C PHE A 75 6.83 4.77 0.55
N ASP A 76 7.02 4.88 1.86
CA ASP A 76 6.44 3.96 2.84
C ASP A 76 5.20 4.63 3.44
N HIS A 77 4.06 4.47 2.76
CA HIS A 77 2.80 5.05 3.20
C HIS A 77 1.96 3.99 3.89
N ARG A 78 1.49 4.30 5.11
CA ARG A 78 0.61 3.45 5.90
C ARG A 78 -0.79 4.05 5.91
N ILE A 79 -1.80 3.23 5.64
CA ILE A 79 -3.20 3.55 5.86
C ILE A 79 -3.70 2.70 7.02
N PRO A 80 -4.13 3.30 8.14
CA PRO A 80 -4.72 2.57 9.26
C PRO A 80 -5.92 1.74 8.81
N LEU A 81 -6.11 0.56 9.40
CA LEU A 81 -7.24 -0.29 9.03
C LEU A 81 -8.60 0.37 9.31
N ASP A 82 -8.67 1.23 10.33
CA ASP A 82 -9.86 2.02 10.68
C ASP A 82 -10.31 2.97 9.56
N ASP A 83 -9.40 3.36 8.67
CA ASP A 83 -9.70 4.21 7.51
C ASP A 83 -10.35 3.41 6.37
N VAL A 84 -10.37 2.08 6.43
CA VAL A 84 -11.04 1.23 5.46
C VAL A 84 -12.53 1.14 5.79
N GLU A 85 -13.37 1.54 4.84
CA GLU A 85 -14.82 1.44 4.93
C GLU A 85 -15.34 0.07 4.51
N ASP A 86 -14.78 -0.49 3.43
CA ASP A 86 -15.28 -1.70 2.79
C ASP A 86 -14.14 -2.51 2.15
N PHE A 87 -14.22 -3.83 2.31
CA PHE A 87 -13.25 -4.79 1.76
C PHE A 87 -13.82 -5.50 0.53
N GLY A 88 -13.00 -5.66 -0.50
CA GLY A 88 -13.35 -6.34 -1.73
C GLY A 88 -12.24 -6.21 -2.77
N PRO A 89 -12.53 -6.45 -4.07
CA PRO A 89 -11.55 -6.27 -5.15
C PRO A 89 -11.00 -4.83 -5.24
N THR A 90 -11.73 -3.88 -4.65
CA THR A 90 -11.31 -2.50 -4.43
C THR A 90 -11.61 -2.17 -2.98
N LEU A 91 -10.59 -1.77 -2.22
CA LEU A 91 -10.73 -1.34 -0.84
C LEU A 91 -11.15 0.12 -0.83
N ARG A 92 -12.29 0.39 -0.20
CA ARG A 92 -12.85 1.75 -0.13
C ARG A 92 -12.41 2.41 1.14
N LEU A 93 -11.91 3.62 1.02
CA LEU A 93 -11.41 4.43 2.11
C LEU A 93 -12.45 5.45 2.54
N ARG A 94 -12.52 5.71 3.85
CA ARG A 94 -13.42 6.70 4.45
C ARG A 94 -13.04 8.14 4.10
N GLY A 95 -11.74 8.40 3.99
CA GLY A 95 -11.18 9.72 3.74
C GLY A 95 -11.25 10.14 2.28
N SER A 96 -10.92 11.41 2.07
CA SER A 96 -10.76 12.01 0.75
C SER A 96 -9.35 11.83 0.20
N ALA A 97 -9.16 12.07 -1.10
CA ALA A 97 -7.82 11.95 -1.71
C ALA A 97 -6.77 12.88 -1.11
N ALA A 98 -7.17 14.01 -0.53
CA ALA A 98 -6.25 14.95 0.12
C ALA A 98 -5.75 14.44 1.47
N ASP A 99 -6.45 13.49 2.08
CA ASP A 99 -6.14 12.94 3.40
C ASP A 99 -5.05 11.85 3.33
N TYR A 100 -4.75 11.35 2.13
CA TYR A 100 -3.79 10.27 1.93
C TYR A 100 -2.57 10.75 1.12
N PRO A 101 -1.33 10.49 1.58
CA PRO A 101 -0.10 10.94 0.92
C PRO A 101 0.28 10.10 -0.32
N VAL A 102 -0.69 9.57 -1.05
CA VAL A 102 -0.48 8.57 -2.11
C VAL A 102 -0.60 9.18 -3.51
N GLY A 103 0.04 8.54 -4.51
CA GLY A 103 0.05 8.98 -5.92
C GLY A 103 1.25 9.84 -6.34
N GLN A 104 2.08 10.31 -5.40
CA GLN A 104 3.35 10.99 -5.73
C GLN A 104 4.47 10.00 -6.08
N SER A 105 4.40 8.77 -5.57
CA SER A 105 5.40 7.72 -5.78
C SER A 105 5.54 7.33 -7.25
N ASP A 106 4.44 7.07 -7.93
CA ASP A 106 4.46 6.51 -9.28
C ASP A 106 4.96 7.54 -10.29
N ALA A 107 4.47 8.78 -10.17
CA ALA A 107 4.97 9.90 -10.96
C ALA A 107 6.45 10.18 -10.67
N TRP A 108 6.89 10.07 -9.41
CA TRP A 108 8.31 10.25 -9.08
C TRP A 108 9.16 9.12 -9.67
N ILE A 109 8.76 7.84 -9.55
CA ILE A 109 9.47 6.68 -10.10
C ILE A 109 9.55 6.75 -11.62
N ALA A 110 8.42 7.02 -12.28
CA ALA A 110 8.36 7.20 -13.73
C ALA A 110 9.36 8.28 -14.17
N ASN A 111 9.26 9.45 -13.53
CA ASN A 111 10.12 10.56 -13.84
C ASN A 111 11.57 10.34 -13.43
N HIS A 112 11.93 9.62 -12.37
CA HIS A 112 13.30 9.63 -11.84
C HIS A 112 14.08 8.33 -12.07
N ILE A 113 13.39 7.21 -12.25
CA ILE A 113 13.99 5.89 -12.40
C ILE A 113 13.70 5.36 -13.80
N LEU A 114 12.41 5.23 -14.17
CA LEU A 114 12.02 4.60 -15.43
C LEU A 114 12.46 5.40 -16.67
N ARG A 115 12.56 6.74 -16.57
CA ARG A 115 13.08 7.59 -17.66
C ARG A 115 14.48 7.18 -18.15
N TRP A 116 15.27 6.50 -17.33
CA TRP A 116 16.65 6.12 -17.66
C TRP A 116 16.76 4.68 -18.16
N ILE A 117 15.67 3.91 -18.16
CA ILE A 117 15.64 2.53 -18.63
C ILE A 117 15.25 2.54 -20.11
N PRO A 118 16.13 2.11 -21.04
CA PRO A 118 15.79 2.05 -22.46
C PRO A 118 14.60 1.12 -22.70
N GLY A 119 13.63 1.56 -23.50
CA GLY A 119 12.40 0.79 -23.78
C GLY A 119 11.24 1.00 -22.80
N SER A 120 11.36 1.95 -21.86
CA SER A 120 10.34 2.22 -20.83
C SER A 120 9.08 2.95 -21.32
N GLY A 121 8.99 3.30 -22.61
CA GLY A 121 7.77 3.81 -23.27
C GLY A 121 6.92 4.75 -22.42
N HIS A 122 7.36 6.01 -22.30
CA HIS A 122 6.40 7.10 -22.05
C HIS A 122 5.62 7.37 -23.33
#